data_AF-A0A8W8I036-F1
#
_entry.id   AF-A0A8W8I036-F1
#
_cell.length_a   1.000
_cell.length_b   1.000
_cell.length_c   1.000
_cell.angle_alpha   90.00
_cell.angle_beta   90.00
_cell.angle_gamma   90.00
#
_symmetry.space_group_name_H-M   'P 1'
#
loop_
_entity.id
_entity.type
_entity.pdbx_description
1 polymer ?
#
loop_
_entity_poly.entity_id
_entity_poly.type
_entity_poly.pdbx_seq_one_letter_code
_entity_poly.pdbx_strand_id
1 'polypeptide(L)'
;DRHPDCPDGFDEDPQMCNARNRPSVEELEDFLLRNQNWILPKLFNGASAEIVAHALVVSPNIEELGQIVGLGNKEANLRSALLAVTEGDERPLLKLGMPEEEWYDVQDYLNRVIEGGLQVS
;
A
#
# COMPACT_ATOMS: atom_id res chain seq x y z
N ASP A 1 -6.73 24.04 -15.70
CA ASP A 1 -7.09 23.06 -16.74
C ASP A 1 -7.88 21.92 -16.09
N ARG A 2 -9.09 21.61 -16.59
CA ARG A 2 -10.11 20.76 -15.95
C ARG A 2 -10.32 19.45 -16.74
N HIS A 3 -10.15 18.32 -16.04
CA HIS A 3 -10.69 16.95 -16.26
C HIS A 3 -10.09 16.10 -17.43
N PRO A 4 -10.16 14.75 -17.36
CA PRO A 4 -9.03 13.84 -17.26
C PRO A 4 -9.24 12.63 -18.20
N ASP A 5 -8.91 12.76 -19.47
CA ASP A 5 -9.22 11.67 -20.41
C ASP A 5 -8.00 10.77 -20.56
N CYS A 6 -8.03 9.65 -19.82
CA CYS A 6 -7.47 8.39 -20.33
C CYS A 6 -8.14 8.14 -21.69
N PRO A 7 -7.40 8.18 -22.81
CA PRO A 7 -7.99 8.20 -24.13
C PRO A 7 -8.73 6.90 -24.42
N ASP A 8 -9.98 7.11 -24.82
CA ASP A 8 -11.00 6.19 -25.24
C ASP A 8 -10.54 5.27 -26.38
N GLY A 9 -9.98 4.13 -25.99
CA GLY A 9 -9.80 2.94 -26.81
C GLY A 9 -10.42 1.74 -26.11
N PHE A 10 -11.40 1.09 -26.75
CA PHE A 10 -11.98 -0.16 -26.28
C PHE A 10 -10.86 -1.18 -25.96
N ASP A 11 -10.87 -1.72 -24.72
CA ASP A 11 -9.97 -2.73 -24.12
C ASP A 11 -8.87 -2.26 -23.13
N GLU A 12 -8.88 -1.04 -22.60
CA GLU A 12 -7.99 -0.70 -21.47
C GLU A 12 -8.64 -0.94 -20.10
N ASP A 13 -8.10 -1.90 -19.35
CA ASP A 13 -8.50 -2.20 -17.98
C ASP A 13 -8.42 -0.92 -17.12
N PRO A 14 -9.50 -0.50 -16.43
CA PRO A 14 -9.48 0.68 -15.54
C PRO A 14 -8.34 0.66 -14.51
N GLN A 15 -7.79 -0.51 -14.19
CA GLN A 15 -6.61 -0.66 -13.33
C GLN A 15 -5.35 -0.03 -13.95
N MET A 16 -5.20 0.00 -15.28
CA MET A 16 -4.04 0.62 -15.94
C MET A 16 -4.06 2.15 -15.85
N CYS A 17 -5.24 2.78 -15.81
CA CYS A 17 -5.35 4.25 -15.73
C CYS A 17 -4.89 4.78 -14.35
N ASN A 18 -5.10 4.02 -13.26
CA ASN A 18 -4.72 4.41 -11.89
C ASN A 18 -3.28 4.05 -11.50
N ALA A 19 -2.63 3.12 -12.23
CA ALA A 19 -1.24 2.73 -11.96
C ALA A 19 -0.26 3.91 -12.06
N ARG A 20 -0.60 4.96 -12.82
CA ARG A 20 0.25 6.14 -13.04
C ARG A 20 0.47 6.99 -11.78
N ASN A 21 -0.32 6.78 -10.71
CA ASN A 21 -0.22 7.53 -9.45
C ASN A 21 0.41 6.73 -8.29
N ARG A 22 0.79 5.46 -8.50
CA ARG A 22 1.51 4.69 -7.46
C ARG A 22 2.87 5.31 -7.20
N PRO A 23 3.33 5.39 -5.93
CA PRO A 23 4.73 5.71 -5.67
C PRO A 23 5.64 4.68 -6.36
N SER A 24 6.83 5.11 -6.77
CA SER A 24 7.80 4.21 -7.40
C SER A 24 8.28 3.12 -6.44
N VAL A 25 8.85 2.04 -6.99
CA VAL A 25 9.45 0.96 -6.17
C VAL A 25 10.53 1.54 -5.23
N GLU A 26 11.39 2.42 -5.72
CA GLU A 26 12.43 3.07 -4.92
C GLU A 26 11.84 3.92 -3.78
N GLU A 27 10.81 4.74 -4.06
CA GLU A 27 10.15 5.54 -3.03
C GLU A 27 9.50 4.66 -1.94
N LEU A 28 8.90 3.53 -2.32
CA LEU A 28 8.27 2.60 -1.38
C LEU A 28 9.31 1.84 -0.58
N GLU A 29 10.39 1.40 -1.21
CA GLU A 29 11.48 0.70 -0.53
C GLU A 29 12.10 1.59 0.55
N ASP A 30 12.42 2.84 0.22
CA ASP A 30 12.94 3.81 1.18
C ASP A 30 11.96 4.05 2.35
N PHE A 31 10.67 4.22 2.05
CA PHE A 31 9.62 4.34 3.06
C PHE A 31 9.56 3.12 3.98
N LEU A 32 9.60 1.91 3.41
CA LEU A 32 9.55 0.65 4.14
C LEU A 32 10.81 0.47 5.01
N LEU A 33 11.99 0.85 4.52
CA LEU A 33 13.25 0.78 5.27
C LEU A 33 13.24 1.73 6.48
N ARG A 34 12.71 2.95 6.33
CA ARG A 34 12.53 3.88 7.46
C ARG A 34 11.60 3.31 8.53
N ASN A 35 10.56 2.60 8.12
CA ASN A 35 9.53 2.04 8.99
C ASN A 35 9.72 0.54 9.31
N GLN A 36 10.88 -0.03 8.98
CA GLN A 36 11.09 -1.49 8.90
C GLN A 36 10.79 -2.26 10.19
N ASN A 37 11.03 -1.65 11.35
CA ASN A 37 10.94 -2.31 12.65
C ASN A 37 9.51 -2.71 13.00
N TRP A 38 8.52 -2.01 12.47
CA TRP A 38 7.11 -2.31 12.70
C TRP A 38 6.41 -2.74 11.41
N ILE A 39 6.60 -2.04 10.30
CA ILE A 39 5.76 -2.24 9.11
C ILE A 39 5.96 -3.63 8.49
N LEU A 40 7.22 -4.04 8.30
CA LEU A 40 7.56 -5.33 7.67
C LEU A 40 7.11 -6.53 8.51
N PRO A 41 7.47 -6.66 9.80
CA PRO A 41 7.06 -7.83 10.60
C PRO A 41 5.57 -7.83 10.95
N LYS A 42 4.91 -6.66 11.03
CA LYS A 42 3.52 -6.57 11.52
C LYS A 42 2.50 -6.63 10.40
N LEU A 43 2.81 -6.05 9.23
CA LEU A 43 1.91 -6.01 8.08
C LEU A 43 2.32 -6.99 6.98
N PHE A 44 3.62 -7.20 6.76
CA PHE A 44 4.14 -7.94 5.60
C PHE A 44 4.86 -9.24 5.96
N ASN A 45 4.57 -9.82 7.12
CA ASN A 45 5.11 -11.10 7.60
C ASN A 45 6.66 -11.18 7.60
N GLY A 46 7.35 -10.04 7.70
CA GLY A 46 8.80 -9.96 7.70
C GLY A 46 9.46 -10.13 6.34
N ALA A 47 8.70 -10.02 5.25
CA ALA A 47 9.27 -9.96 3.90
C ALA A 47 10.22 -8.75 3.74
N SER A 48 11.16 -8.84 2.79
CA SER A 48 12.10 -7.75 2.52
C SER A 48 11.40 -6.52 1.96
N ALA A 49 11.95 -5.34 2.25
CA ALA A 49 11.43 -4.07 1.73
C ALA A 49 11.32 -4.09 0.20
N GLU A 50 12.32 -4.62 -0.50
CA GLU A 50 12.34 -4.79 -1.97
C GLU A 50 11.13 -5.58 -2.49
N ILE A 51 10.86 -6.77 -1.91
CA ILE A 51 9.74 -7.63 -2.35
C ILE A 51 8.41 -6.93 -2.08
N VAL A 52 8.27 -6.31 -0.91
CA VAL A 52 7.05 -5.60 -0.51
C VAL A 52 6.81 -4.37 -1.40
N ALA A 53 7.84 -3.57 -1.67
CA ALA A 53 7.77 -2.42 -2.56
C ALA A 53 7.31 -2.82 -3.96
N HIS A 54 7.93 -3.85 -4.55
CA HIS A 54 7.52 -4.38 -5.84
C HIS A 54 6.06 -4.86 -5.81
N ALA A 55 5.66 -5.62 -4.79
CA ALA A 55 4.30 -6.13 -4.66
C ALA A 55 3.26 -5.00 -4.56
N LEU A 56 3.52 -3.96 -3.76
CA LEU A 56 2.64 -2.78 -3.65
C LEU A 56 2.47 -2.06 -5.00
N VAL A 57 3.50 -2.05 -5.85
CA VAL A 57 3.43 -1.44 -7.19
C VAL A 57 2.66 -2.29 -8.19
N VAL A 58 2.77 -3.62 -8.15
CA VAL A 58 2.19 -4.48 -9.21
C VAL A 58 0.85 -5.10 -8.84
N SER A 59 0.53 -5.22 -7.55
CA SER A 59 -0.67 -5.95 -7.13
C SER A 59 -1.95 -5.12 -7.32
N PRO A 60 -3.00 -5.69 -7.89
CA PRO A 60 -4.31 -5.06 -8.03
C PRO A 60 -5.14 -5.12 -6.73
N ASN A 61 -4.88 -6.10 -5.86
CA ASN A 61 -5.62 -6.33 -4.63
C ASN A 61 -4.74 -6.97 -3.54
N ILE A 62 -5.26 -7.01 -2.31
CA ILE A 62 -4.56 -7.60 -1.15
C ILE A 62 -4.28 -9.10 -1.34
N GLU A 63 -5.14 -9.85 -2.03
CA GLU A 63 -4.96 -11.30 -2.22
C GLU A 63 -3.72 -11.58 -3.09
N GLU A 64 -3.58 -10.90 -4.23
CA GLU A 64 -2.41 -11.02 -5.10
C GLU A 64 -1.14 -10.50 -4.42
N LEU A 65 -1.24 -9.39 -3.66
CA LEU A 65 -0.14 -8.92 -2.83
C LEU A 65 0.28 -10.01 -1.82
N GLY A 66 -0.71 -10.66 -1.21
CA GLY A 66 -0.54 -11.75 -0.26
C GLY A 66 0.21 -12.95 -0.84
N GLN A 67 -0.07 -13.30 -2.10
CA GLN A 67 0.60 -14.38 -2.81
C GLN A 67 2.07 -14.05 -3.11
N ILE A 68 2.39 -12.79 -3.46
CA ILE A 68 3.78 -12.36 -3.75
C ILE A 68 4.60 -12.27 -2.46
N VAL A 69 4.04 -11.62 -1.42
CA VAL A 69 4.75 -11.31 -0.17
C VAL A 69 4.76 -12.48 0.80
N GLY A 70 3.81 -13.41 0.68
CA GLY A 70 3.61 -14.48 1.65
C GLY A 70 3.02 -13.97 2.96
N LEU A 71 1.92 -13.20 2.89
CA LEU A 71 1.30 -12.55 4.05
C LEU A 71 0.89 -13.53 5.15
N GLY A 72 0.42 -14.73 4.80
CA GLY A 72 -0.04 -15.72 5.76
C GLY A 72 -1.08 -15.14 6.71
N ASN A 73 -0.82 -15.20 8.03
CA ASN A 73 -1.73 -14.66 9.03
C ASN A 73 -1.71 -13.12 9.18
N LYS A 74 -0.89 -12.41 8.40
CA LYS A 74 -0.79 -10.94 8.43
C LYS A 74 -1.74 -10.23 7.48
N GLU A 75 -2.44 -10.96 6.61
CA GLU A 75 -3.41 -10.37 5.69
C GLU A 75 -4.48 -9.55 6.42
N ALA A 76 -5.02 -10.08 7.52
CA ALA A 76 -5.98 -9.36 8.35
C ALA A 76 -5.41 -8.06 8.94
N ASN A 77 -4.14 -8.08 9.38
CA ASN A 77 -3.48 -6.88 9.90
C ASN A 77 -3.29 -5.83 8.81
N LEU A 78 -2.80 -6.25 7.63
CA LEU A 78 -2.62 -5.35 6.48
C LEU A 78 -3.95 -4.72 6.07
N ARG A 79 -5.00 -5.53 5.94
CA ARG A 79 -6.34 -5.06 5.58
C ARG A 79 -6.90 -4.07 6.59
N SER A 80 -6.81 -4.38 7.88
CA SER A 80 -7.23 -3.46 8.93
C SER A 80 -6.42 -2.17 8.95
N ALA A 81 -5.10 -2.22 8.69
CA ALA A 81 -4.26 -1.03 8.62
C ALA A 81 -4.64 -0.13 7.42
N LEU A 82 -4.87 -0.71 6.24
CA LEU A 82 -5.27 0.04 5.05
C LEU A 82 -6.65 0.69 5.22
N LEU A 83 -7.61 0.00 5.85
CA LEU A 83 -8.92 0.61 6.20
C LEU A 83 -8.77 1.73 7.22
N ALA A 84 -7.93 1.56 8.24
CA ALA A 84 -7.71 2.58 9.25
C ALA A 84 -7.09 3.85 8.64
N VAL A 85 -6.17 3.69 7.68
CA VAL A 85 -5.56 4.79 6.91
C VAL A 85 -6.60 5.60 6.13
N THR A 86 -7.55 4.93 5.45
CA THR A 86 -8.61 5.62 4.68
C THR A 86 -9.63 6.31 5.58
N GLU A 87 -9.85 5.79 6.79
CA GLU A 87 -10.72 6.40 7.80
C GLU A 87 -10.04 7.52 8.60
N GLY A 88 -8.72 7.69 8.45
CA GLY A 88 -7.93 8.61 9.26
C GLY A 88 -7.78 8.19 10.73
N ASP A 89 -7.87 6.88 11.00
CA ASP A 89 -7.70 6.30 12.33
C ASP A 89 -6.27 5.76 12.51
N GLU A 90 -5.43 6.51 13.22
CA GLU A 90 -4.05 6.08 13.53
C GLU A 90 -3.98 4.92 14.54
N ARG A 91 -5.02 4.74 15.36
CA ARG A 91 -4.97 3.88 16.57
C ARG A 91 -4.62 2.42 16.25
N PRO A 92 -5.11 1.79 15.17
CA PRO A 92 -4.72 0.43 14.81
C PRO A 92 -3.23 0.31 14.46
N LEU A 93 -2.66 1.31 13.77
CA LEU A 93 -1.25 1.30 13.39
C LEU A 93 -0.35 1.58 14.60
N LEU A 94 -0.75 2.51 15.48
CA LEU A 94 -0.06 2.75 16.76
C LEU A 94 0.00 1.47 17.61
N LYS A 95 -1.09 0.69 17.68
CA LYS A 95 -1.11 -0.62 18.37
C LYS A 95 -0.17 -1.66 17.75
N LEU A 96 0.17 -1.51 16.47
CA LEU A 96 1.13 -2.37 15.78
C LEU A 96 2.58 -1.91 15.98
N GLY A 97 2.80 -0.72 16.55
CA GLY A 97 4.12 -0.17 16.85
C GLY A 97 4.59 0.91 15.89
N MET A 98 3.68 1.51 15.11
CA MET A 98 3.97 2.74 14.38
C MET A 98 4.31 3.87 15.38
N PRO A 99 5.41 4.62 15.20
CA PRO A 99 5.67 5.84 15.97
C PRO A 99 4.58 6.90 15.71
N GLU A 100 4.21 7.68 16.73
CA GLU A 100 3.16 8.70 16.62
C GLU A 100 3.54 9.79 15.60
N GLU A 101 4.81 10.15 15.54
CA GLU A 101 5.34 11.15 14.61
C GLU A 101 5.29 10.73 13.14
N GLU A 102 5.20 9.43 12.86
CA GLU A 102 5.20 8.88 11.49
C GLU A 102 3.81 8.83 10.86
N TRP A 103 2.73 9.13 11.61
CA TRP A 103 1.36 8.94 11.13
C TRP A 103 1.10 9.61 9.78
N TYR A 104 1.48 10.88 9.62
CA TYR A 104 1.21 11.63 8.38
C TYR A 104 1.92 11.02 7.17
N ASP A 105 3.19 10.63 7.32
CA ASP A 105 3.96 10.00 6.25
C ASP A 105 3.41 8.62 5.90
N VAL A 106 3.08 7.81 6.91
CA VAL A 106 2.50 6.48 6.72
C VAL A 106 1.13 6.57 6.05
N GLN A 107 0.29 7.52 6.48
CA GLN A 107 -1.02 7.76 5.90
C GLN A 107 -0.90 8.19 4.43
N ASP A 108 0.01 9.12 4.11
CA ASP A 108 0.22 9.59 2.73
C ASP A 108 0.65 8.45 1.80
N TYR A 109 1.69 7.70 2.17
CA TYR A 109 2.21 6.62 1.33
C TYR A 109 1.19 5.50 1.12
N LEU A 110 0.49 5.08 2.18
CA LEU A 110 -0.50 4.02 2.07
C LEU A 110 -1.75 4.48 1.29
N ASN A 111 -2.18 5.75 1.44
CA ASN A 111 -3.24 6.30 0.60
C ASN A 111 -2.84 6.37 -0.87
N ARG A 112 -1.62 6.81 -1.20
CA ARG A 112 -1.14 6.83 -2.60
C ARG A 112 -1.14 5.44 -3.23
N VAL A 113 -0.86 4.39 -2.47
CA VAL A 113 -0.97 2.99 -2.95
C VAL A 113 -2.43 2.60 -3.21
N ILE A 114 -3.35 2.93 -2.29
CA ILE A 114 -4.79 2.64 -2.42
C ILE A 114 -5.39 3.42 -3.60
N GLU A 115 -5.13 4.72 -3.69
CA GLU A 115 -5.55 5.59 -4.79
C GLU A 115 -4.91 5.18 -6.13
N GLY A 116 -3.71 4.60 -6.08
CA GLY A 116 -3.05 3.95 -7.20
C GLY A 116 -3.70 2.63 -7.64
N GLY A 117 -4.81 2.22 -7.00
CA GLY A 117 -5.67 1.13 -7.44
C GLY A 117 -5.49 -0.18 -6.68
N LEU A 118 -4.82 -0.20 -5.52
CA LEU A 118 -4.83 -1.38 -4.65
C LEU A 118 -6.20 -1.55 -3.99
N GLN A 119 -6.90 -2.63 -4.34
CA GLN A 119 -8.21 -2.95 -3.77
C GLN A 119 -8.09 -3.60 -2.39
N VAL A 120 -8.80 -3.02 -1.42
CA VAL A 120 -8.81 -3.43 0.00
C VAL A 120 -10.08 -4.23 0.37
N SER A 121 -11.09 -4.22 -0.50
CA SER A 121 -12.43 -4.83 -0.34
C SER A 121 -12.55 -6.22 -0.92
#